data_AF-A0A7X4F3C5-F1
#
_entry.id   AF-A0A7X4F3C5-F1
#
_cell.length_a   1.000
_cell.length_b   1.000
_cell.length_c   1.000
_cell.angle_alpha   90.00
_cell.angle_beta   90.00
_cell.angle_gamma   90.00
#
_symmetry.space_group_name_H-M   'P 1'
#
loop_
_entity.id
_entity.type
_entity.pdbx_description
1 polymer ?
#
loop_
_entity_poly.entity_id
_entity_poly.type
_entity_poly.pdbx_seq_one_letter_code
_entity_poly.pdbx_strand_id
1 'polypeptide(L)'
;MQASIHDREALKAVSPAALAAYARRAGWQRGETYRVHSNVYAGHDRPEIIVPRTDHLGDYATAVSELIAVFAQVADQDELT
;
A
#
# COMPACT_ATOMS: atom_id res chain seq x y z
N MET A 1 13.83 4.13 -6.75
CA MET A 1 14.67 3.44 -5.73
C MET A 1 14.25 1.97 -5.68
N GLN A 2 15.10 1.00 -6.03
CA GLN A 2 14.75 -0.43 -5.99
C GLN A 2 15.20 -0.99 -4.62
N ALA A 3 14.44 -0.68 -3.57
CA ALA A 3 14.67 -1.29 -2.26
C ALA A 3 14.36 -2.78 -2.39
N SER A 4 15.39 -3.62 -2.44
CA SER A 4 15.21 -5.06 -2.46
C SER A 4 14.86 -5.52 -1.05
N ILE A 5 13.57 -5.43 -0.70
CA ILE A 5 13.07 -5.88 0.59
C ILE A 5 13.08 -7.42 0.57
N HIS A 6 14.23 -8.00 0.96
CA HIS A 6 14.44 -9.45 1.00
C HIS A 6 13.85 -10.10 2.26
N ASP A 7 13.54 -9.31 3.28
CA ASP A 7 13.02 -9.80 4.54
C ASP A 7 11.48 -9.84 4.53
N ARG A 8 10.93 -11.03 4.28
CA ARG A 8 9.48 -11.25 4.27
C ARG A 8 8.86 -11.09 5.66
N GLU A 9 9.62 -11.33 6.74
CA GLU A 9 9.11 -11.18 8.11
C GLU A 9 9.02 -9.70 8.48
N ALA A 10 9.99 -8.88 8.04
CA ALA A 10 9.91 -7.42 8.19
C ALA A 10 8.67 -6.85 7.48
N LEU A 11 8.33 -7.35 6.29
CA LEU A 11 7.12 -6.95 5.56
C LEU A 11 5.84 -7.33 6.30
N LYS A 12 5.81 -8.50 6.94
CA LYS A 12 4.66 -8.93 7.77
C LYS A 12 4.48 -8.07 9.02
N ALA A 13 5.54 -7.46 9.54
CA ALA A 13 5.46 -6.56 10.69
C ALA A 13 4.74 -5.24 10.38
N VAL A 14 4.63 -4.86 9.11
CA VAL A 14 3.86 -3.68 8.71
C VAL A 14 2.37 -3.98 8.88
N SER A 15 1.68 -3.23 9.74
CA SER A 15 0.26 -3.47 9.97
C SER A 15 -0.62 -2.99 8.80
N PRO A 16 -1.75 -3.67 8.52
CA PRO A 16 -2.71 -3.22 7.50
C PRO A 16 -3.27 -1.81 7.78
N ALA A 17 -3.43 -1.47 9.07
CA ALA A 17 -3.88 -0.16 9.50
C ALA A 17 -2.87 0.95 9.17
N ALA A 18 -1.57 0.67 9.28
CA ALA A 18 -0.53 1.63 8.92
C ALA A 18 -0.53 1.93 7.41
N LEU A 19 -0.68 0.91 6.57
CA LEU A 19 -0.81 1.08 5.11
C LEU A 19 -2.01 1.95 4.76
N ALA A 20 -3.17 1.66 5.37
CA ALA A 20 -4.39 2.43 5.16
C ALA A 20 -4.25 3.88 5.64
N ALA A 21 -3.59 4.12 6.76
CA ALA A 21 -3.35 5.46 7.29
C ALA A 21 -2.43 6.26 6.37
N TYR A 22 -1.35 5.64 5.88
CA TYR A 22 -0.44 6.26 4.92
C TYR A 22 -1.18 6.63 3.62
N ALA A 23 -1.91 5.69 3.02
CA ALA A 23 -2.67 5.93 1.81
C ALA A 23 -3.60 7.16 1.95
N ARG A 24 -4.34 7.27 3.06
CA ARG A 24 -5.20 8.42 3.33
C ARG A 24 -4.42 9.73 3.48
N ARG A 25 -3.30 9.70 4.21
CA ARG A 25 -2.45 10.88 4.41
C ARG A 25 -1.85 11.36 3.08
N ALA A 26 -1.48 10.43 2.22
CA ALA A 26 -0.95 10.68 0.90
C ALA A 26 -2.05 10.90 -0.16
N GLY A 27 -3.28 11.25 0.23
CA GLY A 27 -4.30 11.72 -0.72
C GLY A 27 -5.11 10.64 -1.42
N TRP A 28 -4.87 9.35 -1.16
CA TRP A 28 -5.82 8.31 -1.58
C TRP A 28 -7.07 8.33 -0.71
N GLN A 29 -8.22 8.23 -1.34
CA GLN A 29 -9.51 8.10 -0.68
C GLN A 29 -9.95 6.63 -0.70
N ARG A 30 -10.46 6.17 0.44
CA ARG A 30 -11.01 4.82 0.56
C ARG A 30 -12.27 4.73 -0.29
N GLY A 31 -12.27 3.83 -1.26
CA GLY A 31 -13.43 3.47 -2.06
C GLY A 31 -14.08 2.19 -1.57
N GLU A 32 -14.37 1.29 -2.50
CA GLU A 32 -15.13 0.07 -2.28
C GLU A 32 -14.34 -1.00 -1.52
N THR A 33 -15.08 -1.96 -0.97
CA THR A 33 -14.46 -3.19 -0.45
C THR A 33 -14.10 -4.09 -1.62
N TYR A 34 -12.83 -4.52 -1.69
CA TYR A 34 -12.39 -5.52 -2.66
C TYR A 34 -12.40 -6.90 -2.01
N ARG A 35 -13.28 -7.77 -2.51
CA ARG A 35 -13.51 -9.12 -1.97
C ARG A 35 -13.83 -9.07 -0.46
N VAL A 36 -13.20 -9.92 0.36
CA VAL A 36 -13.49 -10.04 1.80
C VAL A 36 -12.42 -9.36 2.67
N HIS A 37 -11.20 -9.20 2.16
CA HIS A 37 -10.04 -8.88 3.00
C HIS A 37 -9.31 -7.61 2.60
N SER A 38 -9.82 -6.81 1.65
CA SER A 38 -9.14 -5.61 1.19
C SER A 38 -10.11 -4.45 0.93
N ASN A 39 -9.60 -3.23 0.85
CA ASN A 39 -10.34 -2.09 0.31
C ASN A 39 -9.58 -1.51 -0.88
N VAL A 40 -10.33 -0.99 -1.84
CA VAL A 40 -9.80 -0.18 -2.94
C VAL A 40 -9.59 1.24 -2.45
N TYR A 41 -8.50 1.87 -2.87
CA TYR A 41 -8.16 3.25 -2.61
C TYR A 41 -7.83 3.93 -3.94
N ALA A 42 -8.43 5.08 -4.20
CA ALA A 42 -8.24 5.87 -5.42
C ALA A 42 -8.09 7.34 -5.07
N GLY A 43 -7.40 8.11 -5.91
CA GLY A 43 -7.19 9.54 -5.71
C GLY A 43 -6.95 10.26 -7.04
N HIS A 44 -7.02 11.59 -7.04
CA HIS A 44 -6.66 12.38 -8.20
C HIS A 44 -5.17 12.22 -8.51
N ASP A 45 -4.83 11.97 -9.78
CA ASP A 45 -3.46 11.72 -10.26
C ASP A 45 -2.69 10.61 -9.51
N ARG A 46 -3.42 9.65 -8.92
CA ARG A 46 -2.83 8.53 -8.20
C ARG A 46 -3.34 7.20 -8.76
N PRO A 47 -2.49 6.17 -8.87
CA PRO A 47 -2.93 4.85 -9.28
C PRO A 47 -3.93 4.29 -8.26
N GLU A 48 -4.88 3.49 -8.73
CA GLU A 48 -5.73 2.71 -7.84
C GLU A 48 -4.88 1.65 -7.12
N ILE A 49 -5.05 1.55 -5.79
CA ILE A 49 -4.34 0.57 -4.97
C ILE A 49 -5.31 -0.26 -4.15
N ILE A 50 -4.94 -1.51 -3.90
CA ILE A 50 -5.69 -2.44 -3.06
C ILE A 50 -4.94 -2.58 -1.74
N VAL A 51 -5.54 -2.12 -0.65
CA VAL A 51 -4.93 -2.20 0.68
C VAL A 51 -5.59 -3.33 1.48
N PRO A 52 -4.82 -4.34 1.94
CA PRO A 52 -5.32 -5.38 2.83
C PRO A 52 -5.93 -4.80 4.11
N ARG A 53 -6.91 -5.50 4.67
CA ARG A 53 -7.51 -5.24 5.99
C ARG A 53 -6.95 -6.16 7.08
N THR A 54 -6.16 -7.15 6.70
CA THR A 54 -5.61 -8.19 7.56
C THR A 54 -4.24 -8.62 7.04
N ASP A 55 -3.38 -9.04 7.95
CA ASP A 55 -2.06 -9.62 7.70
C ASP A 55 -2.10 -11.15 7.52
N HIS A 56 -3.26 -11.78 7.74
CA HIS A 56 -3.49 -13.22 7.57
C HIS A 56 -3.63 -13.69 6.11
N LEU A 57 -3.14 -12.90 5.14
CA LEU A 57 -3.11 -13.29 3.73
C LEU A 57 -1.85 -14.09 3.44
N GLY A 58 -1.97 -15.20 2.69
CA GLY A 58 -0.82 -16.05 2.35
C GLY A 58 0.26 -15.30 1.55
N ASP A 59 -0.14 -14.29 0.79
CA ASP A 59 0.69 -13.40 0.00
C ASP A 59 0.87 -12.00 0.61
N TYR A 60 0.55 -11.81 1.90
CA TYR A 60 0.57 -10.50 2.57
C TYR A 60 1.88 -9.74 2.35
N ALA A 61 3.03 -10.40 2.57
CA ALA A 61 4.33 -9.77 2.38
C ALA A 61 4.53 -9.25 0.94
N THR A 62 4.05 -9.98 -0.06
CA THR A 62 4.13 -9.55 -1.46
C THR A 62 3.28 -8.30 -1.68
N ALA A 63 2.04 -8.30 -1.19
CA ALA A 63 1.14 -7.14 -1.29
C ALA A 63 1.70 -5.89 -0.60
N VAL A 64 2.31 -6.06 0.59
CA VAL A 64 2.97 -4.96 1.31
C VAL A 64 4.14 -4.40 0.48
N SER A 65 4.98 -5.27 -0.09
CA SER A 65 6.12 -4.86 -0.91
C SER A 65 5.69 -4.05 -2.14
N GLU A 66 4.65 -4.51 -2.84
CA GLU A 66 4.08 -3.80 -3.99
C GLU A 66 3.50 -2.44 -3.60
N LEU A 67 2.78 -2.37 -2.48
CA LEU A 67 2.25 -1.10 -1.96
C LEU A 67 3.36 -0.12 -1.61
N ILE A 68 4.43 -0.57 -0.95
CA ILE A 68 5.59 0.28 -0.63
C ILE A 68 6.24 0.81 -1.91
N ALA A 69 6.37 -0.02 -2.95
CA ALA A 69 6.92 0.42 -4.23
C ALA A 69 6.06 1.52 -4.89
N VAL A 70 4.73 1.36 -4.87
CA VAL A 70 3.80 2.40 -5.37
C VAL A 70 3.91 3.68 -4.54
N PHE A 71 3.95 3.57 -3.21
CA PHE A 71 4.10 4.73 -2.34
C PHE A 71 5.40 5.49 -2.60
N ALA A 72 6.52 4.78 -2.79
CA ALA A 72 7.80 5.38 -3.12
C ALA A 72 7.77 6.09 -4.48
N GLN A 73 7.14 5.48 -5.49
CA GLN A 73 7.03 6.08 -6.82
C GLN A 73 6.23 7.37 -6.80
N VAL A 74 5.11 7.40 -6.07
CA VAL A 74 4.28 8.61 -5.99
C VAL A 74 4.92 9.69 -5.12
N ALA A 75 5.61 9.32 -4.04
CA ALA A 75 6.35 10.28 -3.23
C ALA A 75 7.48 10.97 -4.02
N ASP A 76 8.20 10.21 -4.85
CA ASP A 76 9.24 10.74 -5.75
C ASP A 76 8.65 11.71 -6.79
N GLN A 77 7.44 11.45 -7.28
CA GLN A 77 6.72 12.37 -8.17
C GLN A 77 6.28 13.65 -7.45
N ASP A 78 5.72 13.53 -6.24
CA ASP A 78 5.30 14.68 -5.43
C ASP A 78 6.49 15.62 -5.12
N GLU A 79 7.71 15.09 -4.91
CA GLU A 79 8.93 15.90 -4.68
C GLU A 79 9.42 16.68 -5.91
N LEU A 80 9.02 16.28 -7.12
CA LEU A 80 9.46 16.89 -8.39
C LEU A 80 8.51 17.97 -8.93
N THR A 81 7.38 18.22 -8.26
CA THR A 81 6.32 19.18 -8.63
C THR A 81 6.20 20.33 -7.64
#